data_AF-A0A6V8KTL8-F1
#
_entry.id   AF-A0A6V8KTL8-F1
#
_cell.length_a   1.000
_cell.length_b   1.000
_cell.length_c   1.000
_cell.angle_alpha   90.00
_cell.angle_beta   90.00
_cell.angle_gamma   90.00
#
_symmetry.space_group_name_H-M   'P 1'
#
loop_
_entity.id
_entity.type
_entity.pdbx_description
1 polymer ?
#
loop_
_entity_poly.entity_id
_entity_poly.type
_entity_poly.pdbx_seq_one_letter_code
_entity_poly.pdbx_strand_id
1 'polypeptide(L)'
;MPSQLMAIAHRAGNDTAGLRAALDAGVDLVEADIHLFKGALEVRHLKTLGRGWLWDKWVLVRRRETVLPELHEVLAAADGDHRLMLDLKGPAAALAPKVAALLREVAPGAPITVCTKHWGMLDAFEDPVRRVLSSSNRVTLRRLRARVRREPAYGVSIRRELLTPAVVAELRESVEVVMVWPVDTPEALAHARHLGVSAVISKNLDLLRGLMAG
;
A
#
# COMPACT_ATOMS: atom_id res chain seq x y z
N MET A 1 11.27 19.40 -15.47
CA MET A 1 10.18 18.57 -16.02
C MET A 1 9.31 18.13 -14.85
N PRO A 2 7.97 18.24 -14.91
CA PRO A 2 7.14 17.59 -13.89
C PRO A 2 7.45 16.09 -13.93
N SER A 3 7.88 15.53 -12.80
CA SER A 3 8.10 14.09 -12.65
C SER A 3 6.78 13.37 -12.95
N GLN A 4 6.81 12.33 -13.79
CA GLN A 4 5.64 11.50 -14.06
C GLN A 4 5.06 10.97 -12.74
N LEU A 5 3.73 11.00 -12.64
CA LEU A 5 3.00 10.59 -11.43
C LEU A 5 2.89 9.06 -11.41
N MET A 6 3.43 8.41 -10.38
CA MET A 6 3.34 6.95 -10.29
C MET A 6 1.90 6.49 -10.05
N ALA A 7 1.50 5.45 -10.76
CA ALA A 7 0.21 4.79 -10.71
C ALA A 7 0.26 3.58 -9.79
N ILE A 8 -0.57 3.58 -8.73
CA ILE A 8 -0.63 2.48 -7.76
C ILE A 8 -2.06 1.90 -7.75
N ALA A 9 -2.19 0.62 -8.12
CA ALA A 9 -3.48 -0.08 -8.14
C ALA A 9 -3.88 -0.51 -6.72
N HIS A 10 -4.87 0.16 -6.15
CA HIS A 10 -5.36 -0.05 -4.78
C HIS A 10 -6.14 -1.36 -4.68
N ARG A 11 -5.69 -2.27 -3.81
CA ARG A 11 -6.29 -3.59 -3.51
C ARG A 11 -6.33 -4.55 -4.68
N ALA A 12 -5.73 -4.21 -5.81
CA ALA A 12 -5.70 -5.13 -6.94
C ALA A 12 -4.89 -6.40 -6.59
N GLY A 13 -3.95 -6.33 -5.64
CA GLY A 13 -3.22 -7.49 -5.15
C GLY A 13 -4.00 -8.35 -4.13
N ASN A 14 -5.24 -7.99 -3.77
CA ASN A 14 -6.04 -8.77 -2.82
C ASN A 14 -6.58 -10.09 -3.38
N ASP A 15 -6.47 -10.28 -4.68
CA ASP A 15 -6.72 -11.55 -5.37
C ASP A 15 -5.78 -11.68 -6.57
N THR A 16 -5.57 -12.91 -7.04
CA THR A 16 -4.57 -13.20 -8.09
C THR A 16 -5.00 -12.71 -9.47
N ALA A 17 -6.30 -12.62 -9.75
CA ALA A 17 -6.80 -12.12 -11.02
C ALA A 17 -6.62 -10.60 -11.13
N GLY A 18 -6.97 -9.87 -10.07
CA GLY A 18 -6.74 -8.43 -9.93
C GLY A 18 -5.26 -8.08 -10.00
N LEU A 19 -4.40 -8.90 -9.38
CA LEU A 19 -2.95 -8.71 -9.42
C LEU A 19 -2.45 -8.75 -10.87
N ARG A 20 -2.75 -9.83 -11.60
CA ARG A 20 -2.34 -9.98 -12.99
C ARG A 20 -2.88 -8.85 -13.87
N ALA A 21 -4.16 -8.53 -13.75
CA ALA A 21 -4.78 -7.46 -14.51
C ALA A 21 -4.11 -6.09 -14.28
N ALA A 22 -3.66 -5.80 -13.06
CA ALA A 22 -2.94 -4.58 -12.74
C ALA A 22 -1.50 -4.59 -13.25
N LEU A 23 -0.78 -5.71 -13.09
CA LEU A 23 0.58 -5.88 -13.62
C LEU A 23 0.62 -5.77 -15.15
N ASP A 24 -0.33 -6.39 -15.84
CA ASP A 24 -0.51 -6.34 -17.30
C ASP A 24 -0.91 -4.94 -17.78
N ALA A 25 -1.66 -4.19 -16.96
CA ALA A 25 -1.93 -2.78 -17.22
C ALA A 25 -0.69 -1.89 -17.06
N GLY A 26 0.41 -2.44 -16.54
CA GLY A 26 1.72 -1.80 -16.44
C GLY A 26 1.85 -0.77 -15.32
N VAL A 27 0.95 -0.77 -14.33
CA VAL A 27 1.02 0.15 -13.18
C VAL A 27 2.36 0.01 -12.45
N ASP A 28 2.81 1.08 -11.79
CA ASP A 28 4.10 1.12 -11.10
C ASP A 28 4.12 0.24 -9.84
N LEU A 29 2.99 0.17 -9.12
CA LEU A 29 2.80 -0.69 -7.95
C LEU A 29 1.37 -1.23 -7.87
N VAL A 30 1.24 -2.41 -7.26
CA VAL A 30 -0.02 -3.09 -6.95
C VAL A 30 -0.10 -3.27 -5.44
N GLU A 31 -1.11 -2.67 -4.81
CA GLU A 31 -1.29 -2.74 -3.37
C GLU A 31 -2.09 -3.99 -2.95
N ALA A 32 -1.64 -4.59 -1.86
CA ALA A 32 -2.23 -5.76 -1.23
C ALA A 32 -2.35 -5.56 0.30
N ASP A 33 -3.56 -5.71 0.83
CA ASP A 33 -3.87 -5.57 2.26
C ASP A 33 -3.49 -6.87 3.01
N ILE A 34 -2.47 -6.84 3.87
CA ILE A 34 -1.98 -8.04 4.57
C ILE A 34 -2.48 -8.09 6.02
N HIS A 35 -3.14 -9.19 6.38
CA HIS A 35 -3.64 -9.47 7.72
C HIS A 35 -3.01 -10.74 8.29
N LEU A 36 -2.71 -10.74 9.59
CA LEU A 36 -2.37 -11.97 10.32
C LEU A 36 -3.63 -12.51 11.00
N PHE A 37 -4.02 -13.75 10.68
CA PHE A 37 -5.12 -14.42 11.37
C PHE A 37 -4.79 -15.89 11.60
N LYS A 38 -4.83 -16.31 12.87
CA LYS A 38 -4.50 -17.68 13.31
C LYS A 38 -3.18 -18.23 12.73
N GLY A 39 -2.19 -17.37 12.54
CA GLY A 39 -0.87 -17.76 12.05
C GLY A 39 -0.67 -17.63 10.54
N ALA A 40 -1.76 -17.53 9.77
CA ALA A 40 -1.75 -17.34 8.31
C ALA A 40 -1.65 -15.85 7.93
N LEU A 41 -0.89 -15.57 6.87
CA LEU A 41 -0.76 -14.24 6.26
C LEU A 41 -1.80 -14.11 5.15
N GLU A 42 -2.98 -13.62 5.51
CA GLU A 42 -4.10 -13.47 4.58
C GLU A 42 -4.01 -12.17 3.82
N VAL A 43 -4.29 -12.22 2.53
CA VAL A 43 -4.43 -11.02 1.69
C VAL A 43 -5.90 -10.72 1.51
N ARG A 44 -6.36 -9.61 2.10
CA ARG A 44 -7.77 -9.22 2.07
C ARG A 44 -8.02 -7.82 2.56
N HIS A 45 -9.09 -7.22 2.05
CA HIS A 45 -9.61 -5.98 2.61
C HIS A 45 -10.55 -6.16 3.80
N LEU A 46 -11.37 -7.22 3.76
CA LEU A 46 -12.41 -7.45 4.77
C LEU A 46 -11.75 -7.57 6.14
N LYS A 47 -12.38 -7.04 7.18
CA LYS A 47 -11.90 -7.13 8.57
C LYS A 47 -12.50 -8.35 9.25
N THR A 48 -11.81 -8.87 10.25
CA THR A 48 -12.33 -9.96 11.06
C THR A 48 -13.38 -9.45 12.04
N LEU A 49 -14.55 -10.10 12.08
CA LEU A 49 -15.59 -9.90 13.09
C LEU A 49 -15.83 -11.23 13.83
N GLY A 50 -15.28 -11.34 15.04
CA GLY A 50 -15.29 -12.60 15.79
C GLY A 50 -14.54 -13.72 15.06
N ARG A 51 -14.89 -14.99 15.33
CA ARG A 51 -14.16 -16.15 14.79
C ARG A 51 -14.62 -16.61 13.40
N GLY A 52 -15.82 -16.23 12.98
CA GLY A 52 -16.51 -16.83 11.82
C GLY A 52 -16.93 -15.87 10.72
N TRP A 53 -16.75 -14.56 10.90
CA TRP A 53 -17.27 -13.55 9.98
C TRP A 53 -16.18 -12.60 9.52
N LEU A 54 -16.35 -12.13 8.29
CA LEU A 54 -15.57 -11.07 7.68
C LEU A 54 -16.52 -9.92 7.32
N TRP A 55 -16.04 -8.69 7.53
CA TRP A 55 -16.87 -7.50 7.37
C TRP A 55 -16.10 -6.33 6.76
N ASP A 56 -16.74 -5.63 5.82
CA ASP A 56 -16.40 -4.25 5.47
C ASP A 56 -17.66 -3.47 5.07
N LYS A 57 -17.88 -2.32 5.72
CA LYS A 57 -19.05 -1.44 5.53
C LYS A 57 -20.39 -2.19 5.65
N TRP A 58 -20.94 -2.63 4.53
CA TRP A 58 -22.25 -3.28 4.42
C TRP A 58 -22.15 -4.75 3.98
N VAL A 59 -20.94 -5.24 3.74
CA VAL A 59 -20.68 -6.62 3.35
C VAL A 59 -20.34 -7.40 4.61
N LEU A 60 -21.14 -8.42 4.91
CA LEU A 60 -20.89 -9.38 5.98
C LEU A 60 -20.93 -10.78 5.36
N VAL A 61 -19.80 -11.48 5.40
CA VAL A 61 -19.67 -12.81 4.79
C VAL A 61 -19.14 -13.82 5.79
N ARG A 62 -19.55 -15.07 5.63
CA ARG A 62 -19.03 -16.19 6.44
C ARG A 62 -17.62 -16.50 5.98
N ARG A 63 -16.69 -16.49 6.93
CA ARG A 63 -15.27 -16.72 6.66
C ARG A 63 -15.01 -18.07 5.97
N ARG A 64 -15.69 -19.12 6.42
CA ARG A 64 -15.55 -20.48 5.88
C ARG A 64 -16.01 -20.63 4.42
N GLU A 65 -16.81 -19.68 3.94
CA GLU A 65 -17.36 -19.66 2.57
C GLU A 65 -16.59 -18.66 1.68
N THR A 66 -15.59 -17.97 2.23
CA THR A 66 -14.79 -16.98 1.52
C THR A 66 -13.42 -17.57 1.22
N VAL A 67 -13.05 -17.63 -0.06
CA VAL A 67 -11.69 -17.94 -0.47
C VAL A 67 -10.84 -16.70 -0.20
N LEU A 68 -9.80 -16.86 0.62
CA LEU A 68 -8.86 -15.80 0.96
C LEU A 68 -7.47 -16.26 0.55
N PRO A 69 -6.81 -15.60 -0.41
CA PRO A 69 -5.45 -15.95 -0.75
C PRO A 69 -4.51 -15.65 0.41
N GLU A 70 -3.51 -16.50 0.59
CA GLU A 70 -2.37 -16.23 1.45
C GLU A 70 -1.29 -15.46 0.70
N LEU A 71 -0.44 -14.73 1.44
CA LEU A 71 0.60 -13.90 0.84
C LEU A 71 1.56 -14.71 -0.04
N HIS A 72 1.86 -15.96 0.31
CA HIS A 72 2.72 -16.81 -0.51
C HIS A 72 2.11 -17.12 -1.89
N GLU A 73 0.78 -17.26 -1.97
CA GLU A 73 0.06 -17.47 -3.24
C GLU A 73 0.09 -16.21 -4.10
N VAL A 74 -0.06 -15.04 -3.49
CA VAL A 74 0.04 -13.74 -4.17
C VAL A 74 1.46 -13.48 -4.69
N LEU A 75 2.48 -13.80 -3.89
CA LEU A 75 3.89 -13.70 -4.30
C LEU A 75 4.22 -14.66 -5.43
N ALA A 76 3.72 -15.89 -5.38
CA ALA A 76 3.87 -16.86 -6.48
C ALA A 76 3.15 -16.37 -7.75
N ALA A 77 1.95 -15.78 -7.62
CA ALA A 77 1.20 -15.24 -8.75
C ALA A 77 1.83 -13.98 -9.37
N ALA A 78 2.65 -13.24 -8.61
CA ALA A 78 3.44 -12.13 -9.12
C ALA A 78 4.63 -12.60 -9.98
N ASP A 79 5.01 -13.88 -9.91
CA ASP A 79 6.02 -14.50 -10.77
C ASP A 79 7.34 -13.72 -10.85
N GLY A 80 7.85 -13.31 -9.68
CA GLY A 80 9.09 -12.53 -9.56
C GLY A 80 8.91 -11.03 -9.81
N ASP A 81 7.72 -10.54 -10.15
CA ASP A 81 7.46 -9.10 -10.26
C ASP A 81 7.55 -8.41 -8.90
N HIS A 82 8.36 -7.35 -8.83
CA HIS A 82 8.62 -6.61 -7.59
C HIS A 82 7.68 -5.42 -7.38
N ARG A 83 6.73 -5.18 -8.28
CA ARG A 83 5.76 -4.07 -8.22
C ARG A 83 4.67 -4.31 -7.17
N LEU A 84 4.97 -5.00 -6.07
CA LEU A 84 4.05 -5.18 -4.95
C LEU A 84 4.26 -4.12 -3.87
N MET A 85 3.14 -3.64 -3.34
CA MET A 85 3.06 -2.78 -2.17
C MET A 85 2.21 -3.46 -1.10
N LEU A 86 2.85 -3.97 -0.05
CA LEU A 86 2.18 -4.70 1.03
C LEU A 86 1.75 -3.73 2.14
N ASP A 87 0.45 -3.52 2.32
CA ASP A 87 -0.09 -2.69 3.43
C ASP A 87 -0.41 -3.58 4.64
N LEU A 88 0.42 -3.50 5.67
CA LEU A 88 0.27 -4.32 6.87
C LEU A 88 -0.86 -3.79 7.76
N LYS A 89 -1.88 -4.63 7.96
CA LYS A 89 -3.10 -4.28 8.68
C LYS A 89 -3.19 -4.88 10.07
N GLY A 90 -3.56 -4.01 11.00
CA GLY A 90 -3.85 -4.37 12.39
C GLY A 90 -2.60 -4.37 13.27
N PRO A 91 -2.79 -4.57 14.59
CA PRO A 91 -1.73 -4.33 15.57
C PRO A 91 -0.93 -5.59 15.94
N ALA A 92 -1.15 -6.73 15.27
CA ALA A 92 -0.54 -7.99 15.68
C ALA A 92 0.99 -7.95 15.55
N ALA A 93 1.70 -8.04 16.68
CA ALA A 93 3.16 -7.90 16.73
C ALA A 93 3.91 -8.89 15.81
N ALA A 94 3.36 -10.09 15.61
CA ALA A 94 3.96 -11.12 14.77
C ALA A 94 3.76 -10.91 13.25
N LEU A 95 2.92 -9.96 12.83
CA LEU A 95 2.61 -9.75 11.40
C LEU A 95 3.87 -9.36 10.61
N ALA A 96 4.54 -8.29 11.02
CA ALA A 96 5.71 -7.77 10.31
C ALA A 96 6.87 -8.77 10.25
N PRO A 97 7.30 -9.40 11.37
CA PRO A 97 8.35 -10.41 11.34
C PRO A 97 8.03 -11.62 10.46
N LYS A 98 6.75 -12.06 10.40
CA LYS A 98 6.33 -13.16 9.52
C LYS A 98 6.40 -12.77 8.04
N VAL A 99 5.93 -11.57 7.69
CA VAL A 99 6.05 -11.06 6.31
C VAL A 99 7.52 -10.92 5.92
N ALA A 100 8.36 -10.35 6.79
CA ALA A 100 9.79 -10.21 6.52
C ALA A 100 10.50 -11.57 6.34
N ALA A 101 10.16 -12.57 7.17
CA ALA A 101 10.70 -13.91 7.02
C ALA A 101 10.30 -14.55 5.68
N LEU A 102 9.04 -14.44 5.29
CA LEU A 102 8.57 -14.94 4.00
C LEU A 102 9.27 -14.23 2.84
N LEU A 103 9.39 -12.90 2.85
CA LEU A 103 10.08 -12.15 1.79
C LEU A 103 11.55 -12.55 1.66
N ARG A 104 12.26 -12.80 2.76
CA ARG A 104 13.65 -13.30 2.71
C ARG A 104 13.75 -14.68 2.08
N GLU A 105 12.74 -15.52 2.26
CA GLU A 105 12.71 -16.88 1.70
C GLU A 105 12.38 -16.87 0.20
N VAL A 106 11.33 -16.15 -0.21
CA VAL A 106 10.76 -16.30 -1.56
C VAL A 106 11.09 -15.15 -2.52
N ALA A 107 11.53 -14.01 -2.00
CA ALA A 107 11.90 -12.83 -2.79
C ALA A 107 13.17 -12.15 -2.23
N PRO A 108 14.28 -12.91 -2.04
CA PRO A 108 15.50 -12.37 -1.46
C PRO A 108 16.06 -11.22 -2.31
N GLY A 109 16.34 -10.08 -1.69
CA GLY A 109 16.88 -8.90 -2.39
C GLY A 109 15.87 -8.17 -3.29
N ALA A 110 14.59 -8.53 -3.28
CA ALA A 110 13.57 -7.81 -4.02
C ALA A 110 13.23 -6.47 -3.35
N PRO A 111 13.14 -5.35 -4.09
CA PRO A 111 12.81 -4.04 -3.53
C PRO A 111 11.29 -3.86 -3.30
N ILE A 112 10.67 -4.84 -2.63
CA ILE A 112 9.23 -4.83 -2.33
C ILE A 112 8.89 -3.61 -1.47
N THR A 113 7.76 -2.97 -1.77
CA THR A 113 7.28 -1.85 -0.96
C THR A 113 6.43 -2.36 0.18
N VAL A 114 6.70 -1.91 1.40
CA VAL A 114 5.89 -2.24 2.58
C VAL A 114 5.41 -0.96 3.23
N CYS A 115 4.11 -0.86 3.46
CA CYS A 115 3.51 0.29 4.13
C CYS A 115 2.66 -0.14 5.33
N THR A 116 2.51 0.76 6.29
CA THR A 116 1.60 0.53 7.42
C THR A 116 1.36 1.82 8.18
N LYS A 117 0.26 1.86 8.94
CA LYS A 117 -0.01 2.91 9.95
C LYS A 117 0.65 2.62 11.30
N HIS A 118 1.12 1.39 11.51
CA HIS A 118 1.82 0.96 12.72
C HIS A 118 3.33 1.00 12.48
N TRP A 119 3.92 2.20 12.40
CA TRP A 119 5.27 2.41 11.84
C TRP A 119 6.39 1.58 12.48
N GLY A 120 6.30 1.21 13.76
CA GLY A 120 7.30 0.32 14.39
C GLY A 120 7.34 -1.09 13.80
N MET A 121 6.34 -1.50 13.02
CA MET A 121 6.41 -2.74 12.25
C MET A 121 7.43 -2.67 11.11
N LEU A 122 7.77 -1.47 10.63
CA LEU A 122 8.73 -1.31 9.54
C LEU A 122 10.16 -1.66 9.97
N ASP A 123 10.43 -1.70 11.28
CA ASP A 123 11.74 -2.07 11.85
C ASP A 123 12.08 -3.56 11.61
N ALA A 124 11.10 -4.38 11.21
CA ALA A 124 11.32 -5.78 10.83
C ALA A 124 11.90 -5.96 9.42
N PHE A 125 12.00 -4.88 8.63
CA PHE A 125 12.43 -4.91 7.25
C PHE A 125 13.73 -4.14 7.05
N GLU A 126 14.60 -4.70 6.22
CA GLU A 126 15.91 -4.16 5.88
C GLU A 126 15.97 -3.87 4.37
N ASP A 127 17.01 -3.17 3.93
CA ASP A 127 17.22 -2.92 2.52
C ASP A 127 17.34 -4.26 1.74
N PRO A 128 16.78 -4.35 0.52
CA PRO A 128 16.24 -3.26 -0.29
C PRO A 128 14.74 -2.99 -0.12
N VAL A 129 14.09 -3.46 0.96
CA VAL A 129 12.66 -3.21 1.19
C VAL A 129 12.36 -1.72 1.33
N ARG A 130 11.43 -1.23 0.51
CA ARG A 130 11.00 0.17 0.49
C ARG A 130 9.98 0.43 1.59
N ARG A 131 10.42 1.04 2.69
CA ARG A 131 9.59 1.33 3.88
C ARG A 131 8.77 2.60 3.70
N VAL A 132 7.43 2.48 3.76
CA VAL A 132 6.47 3.58 3.56
C VAL A 132 5.64 3.84 4.82
N LEU A 133 5.70 5.07 5.34
CA LEU A 133 4.90 5.49 6.49
C LEU A 133 3.48 5.89 6.05
N SER A 134 2.44 5.19 6.53
CA SER A 134 1.05 5.52 6.21
C SER A 134 0.39 6.41 7.26
N SER A 135 -0.44 7.37 6.84
CA SER A 135 -1.20 8.26 7.72
C SER A 135 -2.60 8.56 7.19
N SER A 136 -3.59 8.58 8.07
CA SER A 136 -4.99 8.81 7.69
C SER A 136 -5.76 9.79 8.58
N ASN A 137 -5.08 10.51 9.47
CA ASN A 137 -5.68 11.59 10.23
C ASN A 137 -4.64 12.68 10.56
N ARG A 138 -5.12 13.86 11.01
CA ARG A 138 -4.26 15.03 11.29
C ARG A 138 -3.20 14.76 12.38
N VAL A 139 -3.55 13.96 13.40
CA VAL A 139 -2.64 13.62 14.51
C VAL A 139 -1.47 12.79 14.01
N THR A 140 -1.77 11.72 13.27
CA THR A 140 -0.75 10.83 12.67
C THR A 140 0.05 11.56 11.59
N LEU A 141 -0.56 12.47 10.81
CA LEU A 141 0.19 13.29 9.85
C LEU A 141 1.22 14.21 10.54
N ARG A 142 0.83 14.88 11.64
CA ARG A 142 1.76 15.73 12.40
C ARG A 142 2.97 14.92 12.91
N ARG A 143 2.72 13.72 13.44
CA ARG A 143 3.77 12.81 13.92
C ARG A 143 4.65 12.30 12.78
N LEU A 144 4.06 11.98 11.63
CA LEU A 144 4.76 11.51 10.44
C LEU A 144 5.73 12.59 9.94
N ARG A 145 5.25 13.82 9.79
CA ARG A 145 6.08 14.99 9.41
C ARG A 145 7.27 15.17 10.35
N ALA A 146 7.05 15.05 11.66
CA ALA A 146 8.13 15.14 12.64
C ALA A 146 9.14 13.98 12.54
N ARG A 147 8.67 12.77 12.20
CA ARG A 147 9.53 11.59 12.05
C ARG A 147 10.43 11.69 10.83
N VAL A 148 9.87 11.97 9.65
CA VAL A 148 10.63 11.97 8.38
C VAL A 148 11.74 13.03 8.34
N ARG A 149 11.58 14.13 9.08
CA ARG A 149 12.65 15.13 9.27
C ARG A 149 13.85 14.64 10.07
N ARG A 150 13.67 13.59 10.88
CA ARG A 150 14.70 13.04 11.76
C ARG A 150 15.31 11.77 11.20
N GLU A 151 14.51 10.98 10.50
CA GLU A 151 14.88 9.67 9.99
C GLU A 151 14.34 9.55 8.56
N PRO A 152 15.20 9.33 7.56
CA PRO A 152 14.77 9.08 6.20
C PRO A 152 13.87 7.85 6.09
N ALA A 153 12.83 7.94 5.28
CA ALA A 153 12.02 6.81 4.84
C ALA A 153 11.94 6.85 3.31
N TYR A 154 11.70 5.71 2.67
CA TYR A 154 11.51 5.70 1.21
C TYR A 154 10.33 6.58 0.80
N GLY A 155 9.20 6.45 1.49
CA GLY A 155 8.02 7.22 1.16
C GLY A 155 7.00 7.36 2.26
N VAL A 156 5.96 8.11 1.94
CA VAL A 156 4.79 8.32 2.80
C VAL A 156 3.51 8.06 2.00
N SER A 157 2.50 7.49 2.63
CA SER A 157 1.19 7.26 2.02
C SER A 157 0.10 7.93 2.85
N ILE A 158 -0.47 9.01 2.33
CA ILE A 158 -1.30 9.94 3.11
C ILE A 158 -2.68 10.06 2.50
N ARG A 159 -3.71 10.10 3.36
CA ARG A 159 -5.07 10.42 2.94
C ARG A 159 -5.14 11.82 2.30
N ARG A 160 -5.68 11.93 1.08
CA ARG A 160 -5.73 13.13 0.23
C ARG A 160 -6.24 14.37 0.94
N GLU A 161 -7.31 14.24 1.72
CA GLU A 161 -7.95 15.37 2.41
C GLU A 161 -7.08 16.00 3.52
N LEU A 162 -5.92 15.42 3.82
CA LEU A 162 -4.98 15.94 4.81
C LEU A 162 -3.83 16.75 4.18
N LEU A 163 -3.71 16.75 2.85
CA LEU A 163 -2.61 17.35 2.13
C LEU A 163 -2.96 18.75 1.60
N THR A 164 -1.95 19.60 1.58
CA THR A 164 -1.91 20.87 0.84
C THR A 164 -0.60 20.90 0.03
N PRO A 165 -0.47 21.75 -1.00
CA PRO A 165 0.78 21.85 -1.76
C PRO A 165 2.00 22.14 -0.87
N ALA A 166 1.85 23.00 0.14
CA ALA A 166 2.92 23.31 1.10
C ALA A 166 3.34 22.08 1.94
N VAL A 167 2.38 21.26 2.38
CA VAL A 167 2.68 20.02 3.11
C VAL A 167 3.39 19.00 2.22
N VAL A 168 3.00 18.90 0.95
CA VAL A 168 3.66 18.00 0.00
C VAL A 168 5.08 18.46 -0.29
N ALA A 169 5.29 19.76 -0.53
CA ALA A 169 6.63 20.33 -0.74
C ALA A 169 7.57 20.00 0.43
N GLU A 170 7.13 20.24 1.67
CA GLU A 170 7.89 19.89 2.88
C GLU A 170 8.21 18.39 2.94
N LEU A 171 7.25 17.51 2.65
CA LEU A 171 7.48 16.06 2.70
C LEU A 171 8.50 15.61 1.65
N ARG A 172 8.48 16.20 0.46
CA ARG A 172 9.41 15.88 -0.64
C ARG A 172 10.85 16.26 -0.35
N GLU A 173 11.11 17.11 0.65
CA GLU A 173 12.46 17.38 1.13
C GLU A 173 13.03 16.21 1.96
N SER A 174 12.17 15.33 2.49
CA SER A 174 12.56 14.27 3.44
C SER A 174 12.35 12.85 2.93
N VAL A 175 11.56 12.64 1.88
CA VAL A 175 11.27 11.31 1.31
C VAL A 175 11.28 11.32 -0.21
N GLU A 176 11.56 10.17 -0.80
CA GLU A 176 11.60 9.98 -2.26
C GLU A 176 10.19 10.07 -2.86
N VAL A 177 9.20 9.50 -2.18
CA VAL A 177 7.83 9.37 -2.71
C VAL A 177 6.77 9.86 -1.72
N VAL A 178 5.94 10.80 -2.18
CA VAL A 178 4.67 11.16 -1.50
C VAL A 178 3.51 10.52 -2.27
N MET A 179 2.92 9.48 -1.70
CA MET A 179 1.77 8.75 -2.23
C MET A 179 0.47 9.27 -1.61
N VAL A 180 -0.60 9.38 -2.41
CA VAL A 180 -1.90 9.87 -1.94
C VAL A 180 -3.06 8.95 -2.29
N TRP A 181 -4.00 8.81 -1.36
CA TRP A 181 -5.23 8.01 -1.52
C TRP A 181 -6.45 8.67 -0.86
N PRO A 182 -7.68 8.37 -1.29
CA PRO A 182 -8.03 7.71 -2.55
C PRO A 182 -8.01 8.70 -3.73
N VAL A 183 -7.76 8.21 -4.94
CA VAL A 183 -7.78 9.00 -6.19
C VAL A 183 -8.57 8.24 -7.26
N ASP A 184 -9.87 8.08 -7.04
CA ASP A 184 -10.73 7.20 -7.87
C ASP A 184 -11.46 7.94 -9.01
N THR A 185 -11.37 9.27 -9.08
CA THR A 185 -12.07 10.11 -10.08
C THR A 185 -11.13 11.10 -10.77
N PRO A 186 -11.47 11.62 -11.96
CA PRO A 186 -10.70 12.65 -12.66
C PRO A 186 -10.49 13.93 -11.81
N GLU A 187 -11.48 14.35 -11.04
CA GLU A 187 -11.39 15.53 -10.16
C GLU A 187 -10.41 15.27 -9.01
N ALA A 188 -10.45 14.08 -8.43
CA ALA A 188 -9.49 13.68 -7.39
C ALA A 188 -8.07 13.62 -7.96
N LEU A 189 -7.91 13.17 -9.21
CA LEU A 189 -6.62 13.13 -9.89
C LEU A 189 -6.09 14.53 -10.20
N ALA A 190 -6.94 15.42 -10.72
CA ALA A 190 -6.59 16.83 -10.93
C ALA A 190 -6.16 17.49 -9.62
N HIS A 191 -6.87 17.22 -8.52
CA HIS A 191 -6.47 17.67 -7.19
C HIS A 191 -5.12 17.08 -6.75
N ALA A 192 -4.87 15.79 -6.97
CA ALA A 192 -3.59 15.16 -6.65
C ALA A 192 -2.42 15.79 -7.45
N ARG A 193 -2.64 16.11 -8.72
CA ARG A 193 -1.68 16.86 -9.55
C ARG A 193 -1.42 18.27 -9.00
N HIS A 194 -2.48 18.99 -8.61
CA HIS A 194 -2.36 20.32 -7.99
C HIS A 194 -1.58 20.26 -6.65
N LEU A 195 -1.76 19.20 -5.87
CA LEU A 195 -0.99 18.99 -4.63
C LEU A 195 0.51 18.76 -4.87
N GLY A 196 0.93 18.35 -6.07
CA GLY A 196 2.34 18.09 -6.39
C GLY A 196 2.88 16.76 -5.85
N VAL A 197 2.00 15.78 -5.61
CA VAL A 197 2.37 14.45 -5.10
C VAL A 197 3.19 13.65 -6.13
N SER A 198 3.91 12.62 -5.67
CA SER A 198 4.73 11.76 -6.53
C SER A 198 3.96 10.53 -7.03
N ALA A 199 2.92 10.08 -6.30
CA ALA A 199 2.17 8.89 -6.66
C ALA A 199 0.69 8.99 -6.25
N VAL A 200 -0.18 8.31 -6.99
CA VAL A 200 -1.61 8.18 -6.68
C VAL A 200 -2.01 6.72 -6.53
N ILE A 201 -2.85 6.47 -5.53
CA ILE A 201 -3.41 5.15 -5.24
C ILE A 201 -4.89 5.17 -5.58
N SER A 202 -5.28 4.34 -6.55
CA SER A 202 -6.63 4.34 -7.12
C SER A 202 -7.17 2.92 -7.28
N LYS A 203 -8.49 2.77 -7.10
CA LYS A 203 -9.23 1.57 -7.48
C LYS A 203 -9.64 1.58 -8.96
N ASN A 204 -9.54 2.73 -9.62
CA ASN A 204 -9.96 2.90 -11.00
C ASN A 204 -8.79 2.61 -11.94
N LEU A 205 -8.71 1.37 -12.43
CA LEU A 205 -7.60 0.94 -13.28
C LEU A 205 -7.55 1.67 -14.63
N ASP A 206 -8.70 2.06 -15.19
CA ASP A 206 -8.75 2.82 -16.44
C ASP A 206 -8.20 4.24 -16.27
N LEU A 207 -8.48 4.87 -15.13
CA LEU A 207 -7.86 6.15 -14.76
C LEU A 207 -6.33 6.01 -14.64
N LEU A 208 -5.84 4.91 -14.05
CA LEU A 208 -4.40 4.63 -13.96
C LEU A 208 -3.75 4.39 -15.33
N ARG A 209 -4.40 3.63 -16.22
CA ARG A 209 -3.92 3.45 -17.61
C ARG A 209 -3.79 4.78 -18.35
N GLY A 210 -4.76 5.67 -18.17
CA GLY A 210 -4.71 7.02 -18.75
C GLY A 210 -3.53 7.87 -18.24
N LEU A 211 -3.01 7.60 -17.04
CA LEU A 211 -1.82 8.27 -16.50
C LEU A 211 -0.51 7.79 -17.12
N MET A 212 -0.48 6.54 -17.57
CA MET A 212 0.72 5.95 -18.15
C MET A 212 0.84 6.17 -19.65
N ALA A 213 -0.28 6.44 -20.32
CA ALA A 213 -0.34 6.67 -21.76
C ALA A 213 0.04 8.09 -22.19
N GLY A 214 0.29 9.01 -21.25
CA GLY A 214 0.66 10.41 -21.51
C GLY A 214 1.86 10.84 -20.69
#